data_AF-A0A9X5CIM1-F1
#
_entry.id   AF-A0A9X5CIM1-F1
#
_cell.length_a   1.000
_cell.length_b   1.000
_cell.length_c   1.000
_cell.angle_alpha   90.00
_cell.angle_beta   90.00
_cell.angle_gamma   90.00
#
_symmetry.space_group_name_H-M   'P 1'
#
loop_
_entity.id
_entity.type
_entity.pdbx_description
1 polymer ?
#
loop_
_entity_poly.entity_id
_entity_poly.type
_entity_poly.pdbx_seq_one_letter_code
_entity_poly.pdbx_strand_id
1 'polypeptide(L)' 'DAAAAVRLAAELEMRVAGVYADVVRAGGGERRRSAAEAMREAAVRSVRWSGESVAFPGLAERSGTAPGGPAPAP' A
#
# COMPACT_ATOMS: atom_id res chain seq x y z
N ASP A 1 -1.11 17.31 14.17
CA ASP A 1 -0.68 15.99 14.63
C ASP A 1 -0.28 15.14 13.42
N ALA A 2 0.90 14.53 13.45
CA ALA A 2 1.44 13.81 12.30
C ALA A 2 0.61 12.57 11.95
N ALA A 3 0.11 11.85 12.96
CA ALA A 3 -0.74 10.69 12.74
C ALA A 3 -2.08 11.07 12.08
N ALA A 4 -2.66 12.21 12.44
CA ALA A 4 -3.85 12.74 11.77
C ALA A 4 -3.61 13.07 10.29
N ALA A 5 -2.45 13.63 9.94
CA ALA A 5 -2.10 13.93 8.55
C ALA A 5 -1.98 12.65 7.70
N VAL A 6 -1.38 11.60 8.26
CA VAL A 6 -1.27 10.28 7.60
C VAL A 6 -2.65 9.67 7.34
N ARG A 7 -3.55 9.69 8.33
CA ARG A 7 -4.93 9.22 8.16
C ARG A 7 -5.68 10.00 7.09
N LEU A 8 -5.52 11.33 7.09
CA LEU A 8 -6.13 12.18 6.07
C LEU A 8 -5.60 11.85 4.67
N ALA A 9 -4.30 11.64 4.51
CA ALA A 9 -3.71 11.27 3.23
C ALA A 9 -4.30 9.94 2.70
N ALA A 10 -4.44 8.93 3.56
CA ALA A 10 -5.10 7.67 3.18
C ALA A 10 -6.56 7.88 2.72
N GLU A 11 -7.35 8.63 3.48
CA GLU A 11 -8.74 8.96 3.14
C GLU A 11 -8.88 9.71 1.80
N LEU A 12 -7.98 10.66 1.53
CA LEU A 12 -7.98 11.41 0.28
C LEU A 12 -7.72 10.49 -0.92
N GLU A 13 -6.73 9.61 -0.82
CA GLU A 13 -6.39 8.67 -1.89
C GLU A 13 -7.51 7.64 -2.14
N MET A 14 -8.16 7.15 -1.08
CA MET A 14 -9.34 6.30 -1.19
C MET A 14 -10.49 6.98 -1.95
N ARG A 15 -10.75 8.26 -1.65
CA ARG A 15 -11.79 9.04 -2.34
C ARG A 15 -11.44 9.29 -3.80
N VAL A 16 -10.18 9.59 -4.11
CA VAL A 16 -9.70 9.73 -5.49
C VAL A 16 -9.88 8.42 -6.27
N ALA A 17 -9.59 7.27 -5.66
CA ALA A 17 -9.85 5.97 -6.27
C ALA A 17 -11.35 5.78 -6.57
N GLY A 18 -12.24 6.18 -5.66
CA GLY A 18 -13.70 6.18 -5.88
C GLY A 18 -14.12 7.02 -7.09
N VAL A 19 -13.58 8.23 -7.24
CA VAL A 19 -13.86 9.09 -8.40
C VAL A 19 -13.42 8.42 -9.71
N TYR A 20 -12.22 7.82 -9.74
CA TYR A 20 -11.78 7.09 -10.93
C TYR A 20 -12.63 5.84 -11.19
N ALA A 21 -13.14 5.16 -10.17
CA ALA A 21 -14.08 4.05 -10.32
C ALA A 21 -15.38 4.48 -11.01
N ASP A 22 -15.88 5.68 -10.71
CA ASP A 22 -17.04 6.26 -11.39
C ASP A 22 -16.74 6.54 -12.87
N VAL A 23 -15.55 7.05 -13.19
CA VAL A 23 -15.10 7.24 -14.58
C VAL A 23 -14.95 5.91 -15.32
N VAL A 24 -14.42 4.87 -14.66
CA VAL A 24 -14.36 3.50 -15.21
C VAL A 24 -15.75 2.97 -15.52
N ARG A 25 -16.72 3.18 -14.61
CA ARG A 25 -18.11 2.76 -14.77
C ARG A 25 -18.77 3.45 -15.95
N ALA A 26 -18.56 4.76 -16.10
CA ALA A 26 -19.21 5.58 -17.14
C ALA A 26 -18.48 5.57 -18.50
N GLY A 27 -17.18 5.27 -18.54
CA GLY A 27 -16.32 5.40 -19.73
C GLY A 27 -16.18 4.12 -20.57
N GLY A 28 -15.44 4.19 -21.68
CA GLY A 28 -15.12 3.04 -22.54
C GLY A 28 -13.72 3.16 -23.15
N GLY A 29 -13.26 2.10 -23.83
CA GLY A 29 -11.99 2.09 -24.57
C GLY A 29 -10.80 2.58 -23.75
N GLU A 30 -9.97 3.43 -24.36
CA GLU A 30 -8.78 4.01 -23.73
C GLU A 30 -9.10 4.81 -22.47
N ARG A 31 -10.19 5.60 -22.47
CA ARG A 31 -10.60 6.39 -21.29
C ARG A 31 -10.87 5.50 -20.08
N ARG A 32 -11.53 4.37 -20.29
CA ARG A 32 -11.76 3.38 -19.23
C ARG A 32 -10.44 2.78 -18.74
N ARG A 33 -9.51 2.47 -19.65
CA ARG A 33 -8.21 1.88 -19.29
C ARG A 33 -7.37 2.85 -18.45
N SER A 34 -7.22 4.10 -18.87
CA SER A 34 -6.46 5.10 -18.13
C SER A 34 -7.09 5.40 -16.76
N ALA A 35 -8.42 5.43 -16.66
CA ALA A 35 -9.10 5.60 -15.38
C ALA A 35 -8.88 4.41 -14.44
N ALA A 36 -8.85 3.18 -14.96
CA ALA A 36 -8.57 1.98 -14.16
C ALA A 36 -7.13 1.96 -13.62
N GLU A 37 -6.17 2.44 -14.42
CA GLU A 37 -4.77 2.60 -14.00
C GLU A 37 -4.65 3.63 -12.88
N ALA A 38 -5.24 4.82 -13.06
CA ALA A 38 -5.23 5.86 -12.04
C ALA A 38 -5.96 5.46 -10.75
N MET A 39 -7.09 4.74 -10.87
CA MET A 39 -7.81 4.14 -9.72
C MET A 39 -6.90 3.19 -8.93
N ARG A 40 -6.19 2.30 -9.63
CA ARG A 40 -5.27 1.34 -8.99
C ARG A 40 -4.16 2.07 -8.25
N GLU A 41 -3.54 3.07 -8.86
CA GLU A 41 -2.46 3.83 -8.23
C GLU A 41 -2.91 4.58 -6.96
N ALA A 42 -4.10 5.20 -7.01
CA ALA A 42 -4.68 5.88 -5.86
C ALA A 42 -5.00 4.88 -4.73
N ALA A 43 -5.60 3.73 -5.05
CA ALA A 43 -5.88 2.68 -4.07
C ALA A 43 -4.60 2.15 -3.41
N VAL A 44 -3.53 1.91 -4.20
CA VAL A 44 -2.23 1.48 -3.67
C VAL A 44 -1.60 2.55 -2.77
N ARG A 45 -1.69 3.84 -3.14
CA ARG A 45 -1.22 4.95 -2.29
C ARG A 45 -2.00 5.06 -0.99
N SER A 46 -3.32 4.85 -1.01
CA SER A 46 -4.14 4.82 0.20
C SER A 46 -3.63 3.78 1.21
N VAL A 47 -3.34 2.56 0.76
CA VAL A 47 -2.80 1.49 1.61
C VAL A 47 -1.36 1.81 2.06
N ARG A 48 -0.55 2.42 1.19
CA ARG A 48 0.80 2.84 1.56
C ARG A 48 0.79 3.88 2.69
N TRP A 49 -0.18 4.80 2.69
CA TRP A 49 -0.34 5.77 3.77
C TRP A 49 -0.85 5.12 5.06
N SER A 50 -1.72 4.10 5.00
CA SER A 50 -2.23 3.47 6.23
C SER A 50 -1.15 2.71 7.02
N GLY A 51 0.00 2.40 6.40
CA GLY A 51 1.10 1.69 7.05
C GLY A 51 0.80 0.22 7.35
N GLU A 52 -0.37 -0.29 6.95
CA GLU A 52 -0.71 -1.70 7.02
C GLU A 52 -0.03 -2.44 5.86
N SER A 53 1.10 -3.06 6.16
CA SER A 53 1.64 -4.15 5.35
C SER A 53 1.61 -5.41 6.21
N VAL A 54 0.76 -6.37 5.87
CA VAL A 54 0.79 -7.68 6.52
C VAL A 54 2.10 -8.37 6.15
N ALA A 55 2.87 -8.75 7.16
CA ALA A 55 4.03 -9.61 6.95
C ALA A 55 3.56 -10.93 6.34
N PHE A 56 4.36 -11.50 5.44
CA PHE A 56 4.11 -12.85 4.95
C PHE A 56 4.14 -13.83 6.13
N PRO A 57 3.20 -14.78 6.20
CA PRO A 57 3.23 -15.84 7.22
C PRO A 57 4.58 -16.57 7.21
N GLY A 58 5.16 -16.84 8.38
CA GLY A 58 6.44 -17.53 8.53
C GLY A 58 7.68 -16.63 8.48
N LEU A 59 7.58 -15.36 8.08
CA LEU A 59 8.71 -14.42 8.00
C LEU A 59 9.04 -13.78 9.36
N ALA A 60 8.02 -13.46 10.15
CA ALA A 60 8.17 -12.91 11.50
C ALA A 60 8.79 -13.93 12.47
N GLU A 61 8.50 -15.21 12.25
CA GLU A 61 8.98 -16.34 13.04
C GLU A 61 10.47 -16.62 12.84
N ARG A 62 11.05 -16.25 11.68
CA ARG A 62 12.49 -16.41 11.38
C ARG A 62 13.36 -15.29 11.95
N SER A 63 12.79 -14.11 12.21
CA SER A 63 13.53 -12.98 12.77
C SER A 63 13.94 -13.16 14.24
N GLY A 64 13.38 -14.17 14.94
CA GLY A 64 13.74 -14.51 16.33
C GLY A 64 15.04 -15.30 16.50
N THR A 65 15.60 -15.86 15.42
CA THR A 65 16.92 -16.51 15.46
C THR A 65 17.99 -15.47 15.13
N ALA A 66 18.59 -14.86 16.15
CA ALA A 66 19.82 -14.11 15.97
C ALA A 66 20.86 -15.03 15.31
N PRO A 67 21.55 -14.61 14.22
CA PRO A 67 22.70 -15.36 13.76
C PRO A 67 23.75 -15.27 14.85
N GLY A 68 24.07 -16.41 15.47
CA GLY A 68 25.28 -16.53 16.28
C GLY A 68 26.46 -16.13 15.39
N GLY A 69 27.01 -14.94 15.65
CA GLY A 69 28.20 -14.45 14.96
C GLY A 69 29.36 -15.42 15.16
N PRO A 70 30.26 -15.58 14.17
CA PRO A 70 31.36 -16.51 14.29
C PRO A 70 32.27 -16.10 15.45
N ALA A 71 32.50 -17.02 16.39
CA ALA A 71 33.48 -16.86 17.45
C ALA A 71 34.90 -16.87 16.86
N PRO A 72 35.80 -15.93 17.21
CA PRO A 72 37.18 -15.98 16.76
C PRO A 72 37.91 -17.16 17.40
N ALA A 73 38.60 -17.95 16.57
CA ALA A 73 39.43 -19.08 16.98
C ALA A 73 40.76 -18.59 17.62
N PRO A 74 41.35 -19.36 18.55
CA PRO A 74 42.63 -19.02 19.20
C PRO A 74 43.83 -19.08 18.26
#